data_AF-A0A7T4QYY2-F1
#
_entry.id   AF-A0A7T4QYY2-F1
#
_cell.length_a   1.000
_cell.length_b   1.000
_cell.length_c   1.000
_cell.angle_alpha   90.00
_cell.angle_beta   90.00
_cell.angle_gamma   90.00
#
_symmetry.space_group_name_H-M   'P 1'
#
loop_
_entity.id
_entity.type
_entity.pdbx_description
1 polymer ?
#
loop_
_entity_poly.entity_id
_entity_poly.type
_entity_poly.pdbx_seq_one_letter_code
_entity_poly.pdbx_strand_id
1 'polypeptide(L)'
;MKDMISNENGDQCPFELNFEPDTFKKGDLVSYRVMGSMEDMPFVGVIVDVHDDHIMLAHYDGNESPEGPLMRGSKESRPKVSEADALQ
;
A
#
# COMPACT_ATOMS: atom_id res chain seq x y z
N MET A 1 -15.43 -27.47 -6.17
CA MET A 1 -15.34 -26.12 -6.72
C MET A 1 -16.59 -25.37 -6.29
N LYS A 2 -16.46 -24.49 -5.29
CA LYS A 2 -17.55 -23.64 -4.80
C LYS A 2 -16.92 -22.42 -4.15
N ASP A 3 -16.63 -21.47 -5.03
CA ASP A 3 -16.68 -20.03 -4.86
C ASP A 3 -17.29 -19.58 -3.54
N MET A 4 -16.47 -18.95 -2.68
CA MET A 4 -16.91 -18.02 -1.63
C MET A 4 -15.79 -16.99 -1.37
N ILE A 5 -15.52 -16.12 -2.34
CA ILE A 5 -14.93 -14.80 -2.09
C ILE A 5 -16.11 -13.84 -2.00
N SER A 6 -16.64 -13.69 -0.79
CA SER A 6 -17.52 -12.58 -0.44
C SER A 6 -17.18 -12.20 0.98
N ASN A 7 -16.36 -11.16 1.15
CA ASN A 7 -16.46 -10.37 2.37
C ASN A 7 -17.48 -9.27 2.07
N GLU A 8 -18.70 -9.53 2.55
CA GLU A 8 -19.80 -8.58 2.61
C GLU A 8 -19.44 -7.42 3.56
N ASN A 9 -19.98 -6.23 3.29
CA ASN A 9 -19.69 -4.90 3.88
C ASN A 9 -18.52 -4.19 3.18
N GLY A 10 -18.73 -3.38 2.14
CA GLY A 10 -19.71 -2.30 2.09
C GLY A 10 -19.11 -0.94 2.43
N ASP A 11 -17.83 -0.88 2.80
CA ASP A 11 -17.04 0.34 2.65
C ASP A 11 -16.46 0.30 1.24
N GLN A 12 -17.10 0.99 0.30
CA GLN A 12 -16.31 1.57 -0.79
C GLN A 12 -15.27 2.41 -0.07
N CYS A 13 -14.07 1.86 0.16
CA CYS A 13 -12.91 2.69 0.46
C CYS A 13 -13.00 3.81 -0.58
N PRO A 14 -13.23 5.07 -0.18
CA PRO A 14 -13.43 6.15 -1.16
C PRO A 14 -12.18 6.35 -2.02
N PHE A 15 -11.10 5.66 -1.64
CA PHE A 15 -9.82 5.53 -2.26
C PHE A 15 -9.83 4.36 -3.26
N GLU A 16 -9.66 4.68 -4.54
CA GLU A 16 -9.36 3.69 -5.57
C GLU A 16 -7.93 3.19 -5.37
N LEU A 17 -7.79 1.97 -4.82
CA LEU A 17 -6.49 1.35 -4.59
C LEU A 17 -6.01 0.61 -5.84
N ASN A 18 -4.77 0.86 -6.24
CA ASN A 18 -4.09 0.13 -7.29
C ASN A 18 -3.49 -1.18 -6.73
N PHE A 19 -3.80 -2.30 -7.37
CA PHE A 19 -3.31 -3.64 -7.03
C PHE A 19 -2.46 -4.27 -8.15
N GLU A 20 -2.20 -3.52 -9.23
CA GLU A 20 -1.51 -3.97 -10.45
C GLU A 20 -0.09 -3.37 -10.51
N PRO A 21 0.94 -4.12 -10.11
CA PRO A 21 2.30 -3.59 -9.91
C PRO A 21 2.95 -3.00 -11.17
N ASP A 22 2.57 -3.50 -12.35
CA ASP A 22 3.07 -3.01 -13.64
C ASP A 22 2.48 -1.65 -14.03
N THR A 23 1.42 -1.20 -13.34
CA THR A 23 0.74 0.06 -13.61
C THR A 23 1.05 1.14 -12.57
N PHE A 24 1.84 0.80 -11.54
CA PHE A 24 2.19 1.71 -10.45
C PHE A 24 2.82 2.99 -10.99
N LYS A 25 2.30 4.12 -10.51
CA LYS A 25 2.80 5.46 -10.81
C LYS A 25 2.68 6.35 -9.57
N LYS A 26 3.43 7.45 -9.57
CA LYS A 26 3.32 8.49 -8.53
C LYS A 26 1.88 8.99 -8.40
N GLY A 27 1.40 9.05 -7.16
CA GLY A 27 0.04 9.46 -6.79
C GLY A 27 -0.95 8.31 -6.65
N ASP A 28 -0.60 7.09 -7.07
CA ASP A 28 -1.46 5.93 -6.85
C ASP A 28 -1.56 5.59 -5.36
N LEU A 29 -2.75 5.22 -4.93
CA LEU A 29 -2.99 4.68 -3.61
C LEU A 29 -2.84 3.16 -3.66
N VAL A 30 -2.12 2.59 -2.70
CA VAL A 30 -1.87 1.14 -2.62
C VAL A 30 -2.16 0.66 -1.21
N SER A 31 -2.58 -0.61 -1.09
CA SER A 31 -2.60 -1.27 0.22
C SER A 31 -1.28 -1.96 0.48
N TYR A 32 -0.52 -1.50 1.48
CA TYR A 32 0.77 -2.08 1.84
C TYR A 32 0.69 -2.83 3.18
N ARG A 33 1.67 -3.70 3.42
CA ARG A 33 1.87 -4.46 4.66
C ARG A 33 3.24 -4.12 5.23
N VAL A 34 3.30 -3.95 6.54
CA VAL A 34 4.56 -3.87 7.26
C VAL A 34 4.92 -5.28 7.71
N MET A 35 6.04 -5.81 7.24
CA MET A 35 6.54 -7.14 7.63
C MET A 35 6.72 -7.21 9.16
N GLY A 36 6.74 -8.41 9.75
CA GLY A 36 6.98 -8.57 11.19
C GLY A 36 5.71 -8.41 12.03
N SER A 37 5.73 -7.53 13.03
CA SER A 37 4.67 -7.46 14.06
C SER A 37 3.32 -6.95 13.53
N MET A 38 3.33 -6.28 12.38
CA MET A 38 2.18 -5.61 11.78
C MET A 38 1.72 -6.26 10.46
N GLU A 39 2.22 -7.47 10.15
CA GLU A 39 1.97 -8.13 8.86
C GLU A 39 0.47 -8.39 8.61
N ASP A 40 -0.27 -8.70 9.67
CA ASP A 40 -1.73 -8.93 9.63
C ASP A 40 -2.55 -7.64 9.44
N MET A 41 -1.96 -6.45 9.62
CA MET A 41 -2.66 -5.16 9.47
C MET A 41 -2.42 -4.52 8.09
N PRO A 42 -3.47 -4.27 7.28
CA PRO A 42 -3.34 -3.52 6.04
C PRO A 42 -3.26 -2.03 6.33
N PHE A 43 -2.38 -1.34 5.60
CA PHE A 43 -2.29 0.12 5.60
C PHE A 43 -2.52 0.66 4.19
N VAL A 44 -2.87 1.95 4.09
CA VAL A 44 -2.96 2.67 2.82
C VAL A 44 -1.76 3.58 2.69
N GLY A 45 -1.10 3.52 1.54
CA GLY A 45 0.02 4.39 1.23
C GLY A 45 -0.16 5.03 -0.15
N VAL A 46 0.47 6.18 -0.34
CA VAL A 46 0.55 6.87 -1.63
C VAL A 46 1.94 6.68 -2.22
N ILE A 47 2.00 6.26 -3.48
CA ILE A 47 3.26 6.10 -4.21
C ILE A 47 3.83 7.49 -4.49
N VAL A 48 5.05 7.75 -4.03
CA VAL A 48 5.77 8.99 -4.31
C VAL A 48 6.80 8.84 -5.42
N ASP A 49 7.33 7.62 -5.63
CA ASP A 49 8.25 7.28 -6.71
C ASP A 49 8.20 5.78 -7.05
N VAL A 50 8.56 5.43 -8.28
CA VAL A 50 8.55 4.04 -8.79
C VAL A 50 9.92 3.71 -9.38
N HIS A 51 10.53 2.65 -8.87
CA HIS A 51 11.79 2.10 -9.34
C HIS A 51 11.58 0.75 -10.04
N ASP A 52 12.64 0.19 -10.61
CA ASP A 52 12.59 -1.09 -11.33
C ASP A 52 12.17 -2.26 -10.42
N ASP A 53 12.71 -2.33 -9.20
CA ASP A 53 12.52 -3.44 -8.26
C ASP A 53 11.60 -3.11 -7.07
N HIS A 54 11.34 -1.82 -6.82
CA HIS A 54 10.61 -1.36 -5.65
C HIS A 54 9.86 -0.06 -5.91
N ILE A 55 9.00 0.33 -4.97
CA ILE A 55 8.35 1.64 -4.96
C ILE A 55 8.76 2.39 -3.69
N MET A 56 8.72 3.71 -3.77
CA MET A 56 8.74 4.58 -2.60
C MET A 56 7.31 5.01 -2.33
N LEU A 57 6.85 4.81 -1.10
CA LEU A 57 5.51 5.20 -0.67
C LEU A 57 5.57 5.94 0.67
N ALA A 58 4.59 6.80 0.90
CA ALA A 58 4.35 7.39 2.21
C ALA A 58 3.03 6.88 2.77
N HIS A 59 2.88 6.90 4.09
CA HIS A 59 1.61 6.57 4.72
C HIS A 59 0.55 7.60 4.29
N TYR A 60 -0.65 7.12 3.94
CA TYR A 60 -1.76 7.99 3.56
C TYR A 60 -2.76 8.08 4.71
N ASP A 61 -2.82 9.26 5.34
CA ASP A 61 -3.67 9.56 6.49
C ASP A 61 -5.00 10.26 6.10
N GLY A 62 -5.24 10.45 4.81
CA GLY A 62 -6.40 11.17 4.27
C GLY A 62 -6.10 12.59 3.78
N ASN A 63 -4.87 13.09 3.92
CA ASN A 63 -4.46 14.39 3.39
C ASN A 63 -3.86 14.29 1.98
N GLU A 64 -4.04 15.36 1.17
CA GLU A 64 -3.54 15.44 -0.21
C GLU A 64 -2.01 15.43 -0.32
N SER A 65 -1.32 15.86 0.74
CA SER A 65 0.13 15.81 0.81
C SER A 65 0.56 14.61 1.66
N PRO A 66 1.43 13.72 1.16
CA PRO A 66 2.06 12.72 2.00
C PRO A 66 2.98 13.39 3.02
N GLU A 67 2.44 13.65 4.20
CA GLU A 67 3.19 14.16 5.35
C GLU A 67 3.70 12.95 6.14
N GLY A 68 4.89 12.44 5.82
CA GLY A 68 5.42 11.27 6.54
C GLY A 68 6.75 10.74 6.00
N PRO A 69 7.37 9.80 6.74
CA PRO A 69 8.58 9.13 6.30
C PRO A 69 8.32 8.35 5.00
N LEU A 70 9.29 8.40 4.10
CA LEU A 70 9.26 7.61 2.88
C LEU A 70 9.70 6.19 3.19
N MET A 71 8.86 5.23 2.79
CA MET A 71 9.05 3.81 3.00
C MET A 71 9.31 3.12 1.69
N ARG A 72 10.29 2.19 1.68
CA ARG A 72 10.53 1.31 0.56
C ARG A 72 9.54 0.14 0.60
N GLY A 73 8.70 0.03 -0.43
CA GLY A 73 7.76 -1.08 -0.62
C GLY A 73 8.19 -1.99 -1.78
N SER A 74 7.94 -3.30 -1.66
CA SER A 74 8.09 -4.22 -2.79
C SER A 74 7.10 -3.91 -3.92
N LYS A 75 7.47 -4.24 -5.16
CA LYS A 75 6.63 -4.05 -6.35
C LYS A 75 5.72 -5.25 -6.58
N GLU A 76 4.82 -5.51 -5.63
CA GLU A 76 3.80 -6.56 -5.72
C GLU A 76 2.40 -5.97 -5.48
N SER A 77 1.35 -6.76 -5.72
CA SER A 77 -0.04 -6.31 -5.60
C SER A 77 -0.37 -5.66 -4.24
N ARG A 78 0.30 -6.11 -3.17
CA ARG A 78 0.30 -5.47 -1.86
C ARG A 78 1.73 -5.22 -1.41
N PRO A 79 2.27 -4.01 -1.63
CA PRO A 79 3.65 -3.70 -1.29
C PRO A 79 4.02 -4.09 0.13
N LYS A 80 5.19 -4.69 0.30
CA LYS A 80 5.74 -5.08 1.59
C LYS A 80 6.82 -4.09 1.99
N VAL A 81 6.65 -3.52 3.19
CA VAL A 81 7.57 -2.56 3.80
C VAL A 81 8.21 -3.23 5.02
N SER A 82 9.49 -2.99 5.26
CA SER A 82 10.17 -3.51 6.45
C SER A 82 9.80 -2.69 7.69
N GLU A 83 9.75 -3.28 8.89
CA GLU A 83 9.50 -2.52 10.14
C GLU A 83 10.49 -1.35 10.29
N ALA A 84 11.75 -1.56 9.91
CA ALA A 84 12.78 -0.52 9.95
C ALA A 84 12.49 0.69 9.05
N ASP A 85 11.77 0.51 7.94
CA ASP A 85 11.35 1.62 7.08
C ASP A 85 10.06 2.26 7.62
N ALA A 86 9.16 1.47 8.21
CA ALA A 86 7.89 1.94 8.75
C ALA A 86 8.00 2.68 10.11
N LEU A 87 9.06 2.43 10.88
CA LEU A 87 9.28 3.00 12.22
C LEU A 87 10.23 4.21 12.24
N GLN A 88 10.53 4.81 11.09
CA GLN A 88 11.45 5.95 10.98
C GLN A 88 10.90 7.27 11.50
#